data_AF-K1S6N5-F1
#
_entry.id   AF-K1S6N5-F1
#
_cell.length_a   1.000
_cell.length_b   1.000
_cell.length_c   1.000
_cell.angle_alpha   90.00
_cell.angle_beta   90.00
_cell.angle_gamma   90.00
#
_symmetry.space_group_name_H-M   'P 1'
#
loop_
_entity.id
_entity.type
_entity.pdbx_description
1 polymer ?
#
loop_
_entity_poly.entity_id
_entity_poly.type
_entity_poly.pdbx_seq_one_letter_code
_entity_poly.pdbx_strand_id
1 'polypeptide(L)'
;MLGIIIGVASVIAVITVGNGGRDYIVGMIRDMGSSAISITVNAANSDISNSDYITDDDINAIKSLDNVQYVSPMVMTLGSLSVDGNDKNAIGFIVGGNSDLRYVMNGDCIYGRYFNKTEVEAGRSVCIIDSTSAMQLFGKKNVVGEFVS
;
A
#
# COMPACT_ATOMS: atom_id res chain seq x y z
N MET A 1 -6.23 -54.66 -5.89
CA MET A 1 -5.65 -53.48 -5.20
C MET A 1 -5.50 -52.26 -6.10
N LEU A 2 -5.02 -52.41 -7.35
CA LEU A 2 -4.79 -51.28 -8.27
C LEU A 2 -6.02 -50.36 -8.48
N GLY A 3 -7.22 -50.93 -8.62
CA GLY A 3 -8.44 -50.15 -8.80
C GLY A 3 -8.80 -49.24 -7.63
N ILE A 4 -8.47 -49.65 -6.39
CA ILE A 4 -8.68 -48.83 -5.19
C ILE A 4 -7.69 -47.67 -5.19
N ILE A 5 -6.44 -47.91 -5.56
CA ILE A 5 -5.39 -46.87 -5.61
C ILE A 5 -5.76 -45.81 -6.65
N ILE A 6 -6.17 -46.22 -7.85
CA ILE A 6 -6.56 -45.30 -8.93
C ILE A 6 -7.84 -44.55 -8.56
N GLY A 7 -8.83 -45.23 -7.97
CA GLY A 7 -10.09 -44.60 -7.55
C GLY A 7 -9.92 -43.56 -6.43
N VAL A 8 -9.05 -43.84 -5.46
CA VAL A 8 -8.74 -42.87 -4.40
C VAL A 8 -7.92 -41.70 -4.96
N ALA A 9 -6.94 -41.96 -5.84
CA ALA A 9 -6.13 -40.91 -6.45
C ALA A 9 -6.95 -39.95 -7.32
N SER A 10 -7.93 -40.45 -8.09
CA SER A 10 -8.79 -39.60 -8.93
C SER A 10 -9.70 -38.69 -8.10
N VAL A 11 -10.26 -39.21 -7.00
CA VAL A 11 -11.10 -38.43 -6.08
C VAL A 11 -10.28 -37.35 -5.38
N ILE A 12 -9.08 -37.69 -4.88
CA ILE A 12 -8.18 -36.71 -4.27
C ILE A 12 -7.82 -35.61 -5.28
N ALA A 13 -7.44 -35.98 -6.51
CA ALA A 13 -7.06 -35.01 -7.54
C ALA A 13 -8.18 -34.01 -7.86
N VAL A 14 -9.42 -34.49 -8.05
CA VAL A 14 -10.57 -33.62 -8.34
C VAL A 14 -10.89 -32.70 -7.16
N ILE A 15 -10.82 -33.21 -5.92
CA ILE A 15 -11.06 -32.39 -4.71
C ILE A 15 -9.98 -31.32 -4.56
N THR A 16 -8.71 -31.68 -4.75
CA THR A 16 -7.59 -30.73 -4.65
C THR A 16 -7.71 -29.62 -5.71
N VAL A 17 -8.01 -29.98 -6.97
CA VAL A 17 -8.20 -28.98 -8.03
C VAL A 17 -9.43 -28.11 -7.76
N GLY A 18 -10.54 -28.71 -7.33
CA GLY A 18 -11.77 -27.99 -7.00
C GLY A 18 -11.59 -27.00 -5.85
N ASN A 19 -10.99 -27.45 -4.74
CA ASN A 19 -10.72 -26.60 -3.59
C ASN A 19 -9.66 -25.53 -3.90
N GLY A 20 -8.57 -25.89 -4.58
CA GLY A 20 -7.53 -24.93 -4.96
C GLY A 20 -8.04 -23.84 -5.89
N GLY A 21 -8.88 -24.19 -6.88
CA GLY A 21 -9.52 -23.23 -7.76
C GLY A 21 -10.50 -22.31 -7.00
N ARG A 22 -11.29 -22.87 -6.09
CA ARG A 22 -12.18 -22.09 -5.23
C ARG A 22 -11.40 -21.11 -4.37
N ASP A 23 -10.37 -21.57 -3.67
CA ASP A 23 -9.57 -20.75 -2.76
C ASP A 23 -8.82 -19.64 -3.52
N TYR A 24 -8.36 -19.93 -4.74
CA TYR A 24 -7.77 -18.92 -5.62
C TYR A 24 -8.77 -17.83 -6.00
N ILE A 25 -9.98 -18.20 -6.44
CA ILE A 25 -11.03 -17.23 -6.79
C ILE A 25 -11.47 -16.43 -5.57
N VAL A 26 -11.64 -17.09 -4.41
CA VAL A 26 -11.99 -16.42 -3.16
C VAL A 26 -10.88 -15.46 -2.72
N GLY A 27 -9.61 -15.85 -2.88
CA GLY A 27 -8.45 -14.97 -2.64
C GLY A 27 -8.52 -13.71 -3.51
N MET A 28 -8.67 -13.87 -4.82
CA MET A 28 -8.83 -12.73 -5.74
C MET A 28 -10.02 -11.84 -5.38
N ILE A 29 -11.16 -12.43 -5.00
CA ILE A 29 -12.35 -11.66 -4.59
C ILE A 29 -12.09 -10.91 -3.27
N ARG A 30 -11.34 -11.49 -2.32
CA ARG A 30 -10.95 -10.81 -1.08
C ARG A 30 -10.00 -9.65 -1.35
N ASP A 31 -9.07 -9.81 -2.28
CA ASP A 31 -8.15 -8.76 -2.71
C ASP A 31 -8.91 -7.63 -3.44
N MET A 32 -9.94 -7.98 -4.21
CA MET A 32 -10.86 -7.02 -4.85
C MET A 32 -11.89 -6.43 -3.88
N GLY A 33 -12.16 -7.12 -2.77
CA GLY A 33 -13.05 -6.74 -1.67
C GLY A 33 -12.43 -5.62 -0.84
N SER A 34 -12.11 -4.52 -1.51
CA SER A 34 -11.55 -3.30 -0.95
C SER A 34 -12.43 -2.84 0.20
N SER A 35 -12.04 -3.21 1.42
CA SER A 35 -12.58 -2.64 2.65
C SER A 35 -12.01 -1.23 2.89
N ALA A 36 -11.31 -0.67 1.90
CA ALA A 36 -10.79 0.69 1.93
C ALA A 36 -11.89 1.66 1.47
N ILE A 37 -12.26 2.57 2.36
CA ILE A 37 -13.12 3.70 2.08
C ILE A 37 -12.22 4.92 1.91
N SER A 38 -12.29 5.58 0.75
CA SER A 38 -11.60 6.84 0.53
C SER A 38 -12.54 8.00 0.87
N ILE A 39 -12.13 8.82 1.82
CA ILE A 39 -12.84 10.05 2.18
C ILE A 39 -12.03 11.21 1.59
N THR A 40 -12.67 12.01 0.74
CA THR A 40 -12.02 13.15 0.09
C THR A 40 -12.92 14.36 0.17
N VAL A 41 -12.36 15.48 0.59
CA VAL A 41 -13.05 16.77 0.59
C VAL A 41 -12.98 17.32 -0.83
N ASN A 42 -14.15 17.64 -1.40
CA ASN A 42 -14.20 18.23 -2.74
C ASN A 42 -13.82 19.71 -2.66
N ALA A 43 -12.54 20.00 -2.92
CA ALA A 43 -11.96 21.33 -2.91
C ALA A 43 -12.49 22.30 -4.01
N ALA A 44 -13.31 21.82 -4.96
CA ALA A 44 -13.77 22.60 -6.10
C ALA A 44 -15.07 23.39 -5.86
N ASN A 45 -15.75 23.17 -4.73
CA ASN A 45 -16.88 24.01 -4.33
C ASN A 45 -16.34 25.32 -3.72
N SER A 46 -17.00 26.45 -3.97
CA SER A 46 -16.52 27.77 -3.56
C SER A 46 -16.70 28.09 -2.06
N ASP A 47 -17.43 27.24 -1.33
CA ASP A 47 -17.94 27.50 0.03
C ASP A 47 -17.25 26.63 1.10
N ILE A 48 -15.97 26.30 0.91
CA ILE A 48 -15.23 25.42 1.81
C ILE A 48 -14.55 26.25 2.90
N SER A 49 -14.93 25.98 4.14
CA SER A 49 -14.27 26.55 5.31
C SER A 49 -13.08 25.68 5.72
N ASN A 50 -12.12 26.25 6.45
CA ASN A 50 -11.04 25.48 7.06
C ASN A 50 -11.54 24.35 7.98
N SER A 51 -12.78 24.44 8.46
CA SER A 51 -13.45 23.40 9.27
C SER A 51 -13.86 22.16 8.49
N ASP A 52 -13.91 22.23 7.15
CA ASP A 52 -14.37 21.10 6.32
C ASP A 52 -13.21 20.17 5.92
N TYR A 53 -11.97 20.55 6.26
CA TYR A 53 -10.80 19.71 6.04
C TYR A 53 -10.70 18.60 7.09
N ILE A 54 -10.22 17.44 6.66
CA ILE A 54 -9.95 16.31 7.53
C ILE A 54 -8.77 16.67 8.45
N THR A 55 -9.00 16.61 9.75
CA THR A 55 -7.99 16.89 10.77
C THR A 55 -7.41 15.60 11.36
N ASP A 56 -6.30 15.71 12.08
CA ASP A 56 -5.71 14.57 12.80
C ASP A 56 -6.66 14.02 13.88
N ASP A 57 -7.51 14.88 14.46
CA ASP A 57 -8.52 14.47 15.44
C ASP A 57 -9.60 13.58 14.80
N ASP A 58 -10.02 13.89 13.57
CA ASP A 58 -10.95 13.06 12.81
C ASP A 58 -10.36 11.68 12.50
N ILE A 59 -9.07 11.64 12.15
CA ILE A 59 -8.35 10.39 11.88
C ILE A 59 -8.31 9.52 13.15
N ASN A 60 -8.02 10.14 14.30
CA ASN A 60 -7.99 9.45 15.58
C ASN A 60 -9.39 8.97 16.00
N ALA A 61 -10.43 9.77 15.75
CA ALA A 61 -11.81 9.39 16.00
C ALA A 61 -12.23 8.18 15.14
N ILE A 62 -11.92 8.19 13.84
CA ILE A 62 -12.23 7.07 12.94
C ILE A 62 -11.45 5.81 13.35
N LYS A 63 -10.19 5.97 13.77
CA LYS A 63 -9.36 4.85 14.26
C LYS A 63 -9.89 4.22 15.55
N SER A 64 -10.69 4.96 16.32
CA SER A 64 -11.30 4.46 17.56
C SER A 64 -12.55 3.58 17.33
N LEU A 65 -13.04 3.49 16.09
CA LEU A 65 -14.21 2.68 15.75
C LEU A 65 -13.84 1.18 15.69
N ASP A 66 -14.68 0.33 16.30
CA ASP A 66 -14.43 -1.11 16.42
C ASP A 66 -14.30 -1.85 15.08
N ASN A 67 -14.94 -1.32 14.02
CA ASN A 67 -14.95 -1.90 12.69
C ASN A 67 -13.82 -1.38 11.77
N VAL A 68 -12.97 -0.48 12.26
CA VAL A 68 -11.90 0.13 11.48
C VAL A 68 -10.56 -0.42 11.93
N GLN A 69 -9.92 -1.20 11.06
CA GLN A 69 -8.64 -1.83 11.38
C GLN A 69 -7.44 -0.89 11.15
N TYR A 70 -7.51 -0.10 10.08
CA TYR A 70 -6.42 0.79 9.65
C TYR A 70 -7.00 2.09 9.10
N VAL A 71 -6.36 3.21 9.45
CA VAL A 71 -6.69 4.54 8.92
C VAL A 71 -5.39 5.24 8.59
N SER A 72 -5.25 5.71 7.36
CA SER A 72 -4.15 6.58 6.97
C SER A 72 -4.70 7.83 6.30
N PRO A 73 -4.21 9.03 6.67
CA PRO A 73 -4.31 10.16 5.76
C PRO A 73 -3.53 9.82 4.48
N MET A 74 -4.00 10.36 3.37
CA MET A 74 -3.32 10.25 2.08
C MET A 74 -3.23 11.64 1.47
N VAL A 75 -2.02 12.15 1.36
CA VAL A 75 -1.73 13.41 0.68
C VAL A 75 -0.91 13.07 -0.55
N MET A 76 -1.43 13.37 -1.73
CA MET A 76 -0.72 13.15 -2.98
C MET A 76 -0.29 14.49 -3.56
N THR A 77 1.00 14.63 -3.84
CA THR A 77 1.56 15.80 -4.51
C THR A 77 2.47 15.37 -5.66
N LEU A 78 2.57 16.21 -6.68
CA LEU A 78 3.52 16.04 -7.77
C LEU A 78 4.78 16.83 -7.46
N GLY A 79 5.93 16.16 -7.49
CA GLY A 79 7.23 16.76 -7.22
C GLY A 79 8.29 16.32 -8.21
N SER A 80 9.33 17.14 -8.35
CA SER A 80 10.58 16.74 -8.99
C SER A 80 11.42 15.95 -7.98
N LEU A 81 11.95 14.80 -8.40
CA LEU A 81 12.85 13.94 -7.64
C LEU A 81 14.24 14.02 -8.27
N SER A 82 15.24 14.31 -7.47
CA SER A 82 16.65 14.33 -7.86
C SER A 82 17.48 13.45 -6.95
N VAL A 83 18.55 12.85 -7.48
CA VAL A 83 19.47 12.00 -6.73
C VAL A 83 20.86 12.62 -6.78
N ASP A 84 21.47 12.78 -5.60
CA ASP A 84 22.82 13.34 -5.50
C ASP A 84 23.81 12.53 -6.34
N GLY A 85 24.47 13.22 -7.27
CA GLY A 85 25.44 12.61 -8.19
C GLY A 85 24.87 12.08 -9.52
N ASN A 86 23.58 12.30 -9.80
CA ASN A 86 22.96 11.94 -11.07
C ASN A 86 22.11 13.12 -11.60
N ASP A 87 22.39 13.63 -12.80
CA ASP A 87 21.60 14.72 -13.46
C ASP A 87 20.18 14.27 -13.90
N LYS A 88 19.69 13.16 -13.34
CA LYS A 88 18.38 12.60 -13.67
C LYS A 88 17.32 13.20 -12.77
N ASN A 89 16.69 14.26 -13.27
CA ASN A 89 15.45 14.76 -12.68
C ASN A 89 14.27 13.92 -13.20
N ALA A 90 13.58 13.25 -12.28
CA ALA A 90 12.31 12.61 -12.57
C ALA A 90 11.16 13.45 -12.00
N ILE A 91 9.99 13.36 -12.61
CA ILE A 91 8.76 13.88 -11.99
C ILE A 91 8.02 12.67 -11.45
N GLY A 92 7.67 12.70 -10.17
CA GLY A 92 7.02 11.60 -9.47
C GLY A 92 5.85 12.08 -8.63
N PHE A 93 4.94 11.13 -8.37
CA PHE A 93 3.91 11.32 -7.36
C PHE A 93 4.50 10.98 -5.99
N ILE A 94 4.44 11.94 -5.09
CA ILE A 94 4.82 11.77 -3.69
C ILE A 94 3.52 11.56 -2.91
N VAL A 95 3.42 10.39 -2.27
CA VAL A 95 2.29 10.03 -1.42
C VAL A 95 2.74 10.07 0.03
N GLY A 96 2.20 11.03 0.78
CA GLY A 96 2.35 11.12 2.23
C GLY A 96 1.21 10.41 2.95
N GLY A 97 1.55 9.76 4.06
CA GLY A 97 0.59 9.11 4.94
C GLY A 97 1.23 8.67 6.25
N ASN A 98 0.48 7.95 7.08
CA ASN A 98 0.98 7.43 8.37
C ASN A 98 1.46 5.98 8.23
N SER A 99 1.87 5.36 9.34
CA SER A 99 2.38 3.97 9.34
C SER A 99 1.41 2.94 8.76
N ASP A 100 0.12 3.25 8.76
CA ASP A 100 -0.93 2.34 8.34
C ASP A 100 -1.17 2.40 6.81
N LEU A 101 -0.55 3.36 6.11
CA LEU A 101 -0.61 3.53 4.65
C LEU A 101 -0.25 2.23 3.91
N ARG A 102 0.66 1.43 4.47
CA ARG A 102 1.08 0.14 3.89
C ARG A 102 -0.09 -0.84 3.74
N TYR A 103 -1.00 -0.84 4.71
CA TYR A 103 -2.14 -1.76 4.74
C TYR A 103 -3.28 -1.23 3.87
N VAL A 104 -3.38 0.09 3.72
CA VAL A 104 -4.37 0.72 2.86
C VAL A 104 -4.00 0.57 1.38
N MET A 105 -2.71 0.72 1.04
CA MET A 105 -2.22 0.61 -0.34
C MET A 105 -1.84 -0.81 -0.76
N ASN A 106 -1.92 -1.79 0.14
CA ASN A 106 -1.45 -3.18 -0.09
C ASN A 106 -0.04 -3.23 -0.70
N GLY A 107 0.86 -2.38 -0.20
CA GLY A 107 2.24 -2.30 -0.68
C GLY A 107 3.15 -3.22 0.11
N ASP A 108 3.67 -4.27 -0.52
CA ASP A 108 4.72 -5.10 0.06
C ASP A 108 6.10 -4.46 -0.11
N CYS A 109 6.91 -4.47 0.95
CA CYS A 109 8.27 -3.95 0.93
C CYS A 109 9.25 -5.07 0.59
N ILE A 110 9.90 -4.99 -0.58
CA ILE A 110 10.87 -6.00 -1.04
C ILE A 110 12.22 -5.86 -0.31
N TYR A 111 12.67 -4.61 -0.10
CA TYR A 111 13.95 -4.29 0.54
C TYR A 111 13.76 -3.22 1.60
N GLY A 112 14.32 -3.43 2.80
CA GLY A 112 14.22 -2.50 3.92
C GLY A 112 12.96 -2.71 4.75
N ARG A 113 12.33 -1.62 5.17
CA ARG A 113 11.10 -1.64 5.98
C ARG A 113 10.25 -0.40 5.71
N TYR A 114 8.95 -0.52 5.99
CA TYR A 114 8.09 0.66 6.07
C TYR A 114 8.48 1.57 7.26
N PHE A 115 8.11 2.84 7.14
CA PHE A 115 8.29 3.83 8.20
C PHE A 115 7.37 3.52 9.39
N ASN A 116 7.87 3.74 10.61
CA ASN A 116 7.15 3.44 11.85
C ASN A 116 6.45 4.68 12.43
N LYS A 117 5.59 4.48 13.43
CA LYS A 117 4.83 5.58 14.07
C LYS A 117 5.75 6.67 14.63
N THR A 118 6.82 6.30 15.32
CA THR A 118 7.78 7.24 15.91
C THR A 118 8.49 8.08 14.85
N GLU A 119 8.76 7.53 13.66
CA GLU A 119 9.36 8.26 12.54
C GLU A 119 8.40 9.25 11.92
N VAL A 120 7.11 8.89 11.83
CA VAL A 120 6.04 9.78 11.38
C VAL A 120 5.85 10.92 12.38
N GLU A 121 5.72 10.61 13.67
CA GLU A 121 5.56 11.60 14.74
C GLU A 121 6.77 12.54 14.86
N ALA A 122 7.98 12.04 14.62
CA ALA A 122 9.19 12.85 14.61
C ALA A 122 9.43 13.59 13.29
N GLY A 123 8.57 13.42 12.27
CA GLY A 123 8.71 14.06 10.96
C GLY A 123 10.02 13.70 10.25
N ARG A 124 10.49 12.45 10.38
CA ARG A 124 11.75 12.05 9.73
C ARG A 124 11.58 11.96 8.22
N SER A 125 12.59 12.43 7.49
CA SER A 125 12.68 12.34 6.03
C SER A 125 13.03 10.90 5.59
N VAL A 126 12.04 10.01 5.66
CA VAL A 126 12.13 8.64 5.15
C VAL A 126 11.05 8.42 4.09
N CYS A 127 11.41 7.76 3.00
CA CYS A 127 10.48 7.47 1.91
C CYS A 127 10.63 6.04 1.43
N ILE A 128 9.59 5.55 0.75
CA ILE A 128 9.57 4.25 0.09
C ILE A 128 9.39 4.52 -1.38
N ILE A 129 10.16 3.81 -2.20
CA ILE A 129 10.17 3.97 -3.65
C ILE A 129 9.80 2.64 -4.30
N ASP A 130 8.99 2.71 -5.35
CA ASP A 130 8.65 1.53 -6.13
C ASP A 130 9.86 1.02 -6.93
N SER A 131 9.81 -0.25 -7.32
CA SER A 131 10.94 -0.89 -8.00
C SER A 131 11.29 -0.28 -9.36
N THR A 132 10.31 0.36 -10.03
CA THR A 132 10.51 0.98 -11.35
C THR A 132 11.23 2.31 -11.20
N SER A 133 10.75 3.16 -10.28
CA SER A 133 11.41 4.43 -9.96
C SER A 133 12.82 4.23 -9.39
N ALA A 134 13.01 3.21 -8.55
CA ALA A 134 14.35 2.84 -8.05
C ALA A 134 15.32 2.49 -9.19
N MET A 135 14.85 1.69 -10.16
CA MET A 135 15.66 1.34 -11.33
C MET A 135 15.95 2.55 -12.23
N GLN A 136 14.99 3.45 -12.42
CA GLN A 136 15.15 4.63 -13.26
C GLN A 136 16.13 5.65 -12.66
N LEU A 137 16.00 5.92 -11.37
CA LEU A 137 16.80 6.92 -10.64
C LEU A 137 18.20 6.39 -10.27
N PHE A 138 18.28 5.18 -9.71
CA PHE A 138 19.52 4.63 -9.13
C PHE A 138 20.15 3.50 -9.96
N GLY A 139 19.46 2.97 -10.98
CA GLY A 139 19.96 1.85 -11.79
C GLY A 139 19.99 0.50 -11.05
N LYS A 140 19.48 0.43 -9.82
CA LYS A 140 19.47 -0.76 -8.96
C LYS A 140 18.13 -0.89 -8.23
N LYS A 141 17.76 -2.12 -7.84
CA LYS A 141 16.50 -2.39 -7.11
C LYS A 141 16.60 -2.15 -5.60
N ASN A 142 17.78 -2.35 -5.01
CA ASN A 142 18.01 -2.07 -3.60
C ASN A 142 18.68 -0.70 -3.44
N VAL A 143 17.92 0.24 -2.90
CA VAL A 143 18.31 1.64 -2.70
C VAL A 143 18.18 2.07 -1.23
N VAL A 144 18.15 1.09 -0.31
CA VAL A 144 18.05 1.38 1.13
C VAL A 144 19.30 2.15 1.58
N GLY A 145 19.07 3.31 2.21
CA GLY A 145 20.14 4.19 2.70
C GLY A 145 20.62 5.24 1.69
N GLU A 146 20.08 5.23 0.47
CA GLU A 146 20.32 6.30 -0.51
C GLU A 146 19.42 7.51 -0.23
N PHE A 147 19.83 8.66 -0.75
CA PHE A 147 19.10 9.93 -0.59
C PHE A 147 18.47 10.39 -1.89
N VAL A 148 17.26 10.94 -1.79
CA VAL A 148 16.52 11.59 -2.86
C VAL A 148 16.01 12.93 -2.35
N SER A 149 16.08 13.97 -3.19
CA SER A 149 15.61 15.33 -2.91
C SER A 149 14.47 15.74 -3.83
#